data_AF-A0A2H4U4E4-F1
#
_entry.id   AF-A0A2H4U4E4-F1
#
_cell.length_a   1.000
_cell.length_b   1.000
_cell.length_c   1.000
_cell.angle_alpha   90.00
_cell.angle_beta   90.00
_cell.angle_gamma   90.00
#
_symmetry.space_group_name_H-M   'P 1'
#
loop_
_entity.id
_entity.type
_entity.pdbx_description
1 polymer ?
#
loop_
_entity_poly.entity_id
_entity_poly.type
_entity_poly.pdbx_seq_one_letter_code
_entity_poly.pdbx_strand_id
1 'polypeptide(L)'
;MGVKLKDIIQPEPIDFKDLKGRAISIDAFNTLYQFLSTIRQRDGRPLSDSNGNITSHLSGILYRNSSMIEKDIKPIYVFDGTPSYLKQETIDQRRQTREESEKKWKEALAKQDTQEARKYAMRSSKLSPYIIESSKKLLTMMGIPYIEAYGEGEAQAAYLVENGDAWAVASQDYDCLLFGAKRVVRNLAINSNLGDLEYYNLKRVLDELDINREQLIDMGILIGTDFSEGLKGVGAKTALKLAKKGELENKLAKLQEESSHDISEVREIFLNHNVNTDYKIRWKKPAKNDIIDFLCEEHGFSQDRVSKACDKLKNLNSSQKSLEDWF
;
A
#
# COMPACT_ATOMS: atom_id res chain seq x y z
N MET A 1 2.24 -9.23 -4.87
CA MET A 1 3.59 -9.03 -5.40
C MET A 1 3.29 -8.24 -6.64
N GLY A 2 3.24 -6.92 -6.52
CA GLY A 2 2.80 -6.07 -7.63
C GLY A 2 3.75 -6.15 -8.82
N VAL A 3 3.33 -5.55 -9.93
CA VAL A 3 4.06 -5.51 -11.19
C VAL A 3 5.47 -4.96 -11.01
N LYS A 4 6.46 -5.61 -11.62
CA LYS A 4 7.87 -5.21 -11.52
C LYS A 4 8.27 -4.27 -12.65
N LEU A 5 8.01 -2.97 -12.49
CA LEU A 5 8.33 -1.95 -13.51
C LEU A 5 9.65 -1.20 -13.28
N LYS A 6 10.29 -1.36 -12.12
CA LYS A 6 11.47 -0.58 -11.68
C LYS A 6 12.62 -0.52 -12.69
N ASP A 7 12.78 -1.53 -13.53
CA ASP A 7 13.88 -1.60 -14.50
C ASP A 7 13.69 -0.69 -15.73
N ILE A 8 12.49 -0.13 -15.93
CA ILE A 8 12.15 0.69 -17.11
C ILE A 8 11.58 2.08 -16.76
N ILE A 9 11.22 2.33 -15.50
CA ILE A 9 10.76 3.65 -15.03
C ILE A 9 11.73 4.22 -14.01
N GLN A 10 11.88 5.54 -14.01
CA GLN A 10 12.72 6.26 -13.04
C GLN A 10 11.87 7.22 -12.21
N PRO A 11 12.13 7.33 -10.90
CA PRO A 11 11.44 8.30 -10.07
C PRO A 11 11.92 9.72 -10.36
N GLU A 12 10.99 10.65 -10.23
CA GLU A 12 11.26 12.08 -10.18
C GLU A 12 11.66 12.49 -8.76
N PRO A 13 12.54 13.51 -8.62
CA PRO A 13 12.88 14.05 -7.31
C PRO A 13 11.65 14.71 -6.66
N ILE A 14 11.42 14.40 -5.39
CA ILE A 14 10.41 15.06 -4.55
C ILE A 14 10.90 15.13 -3.11
N ASP A 15 10.54 16.19 -2.40
CA ASP A 15 10.76 16.34 -0.97
C ASP A 15 9.42 16.34 -0.22
N PHE A 16 9.42 16.01 1.07
CA PHE A 16 8.21 16.09 1.90
C PHE A 16 7.59 17.50 1.90
N LYS A 17 8.40 18.54 1.71
CA LYS A 17 7.93 19.94 1.59
C LYS A 17 6.98 20.13 0.42
N ASP A 18 7.18 19.39 -0.67
CA ASP A 18 6.32 19.45 -1.85
C ASP A 18 4.94 18.85 -1.58
N LEU A 19 4.79 18.07 -0.51
CA LEU A 19 3.54 17.42 -0.09
C LEU A 19 2.77 18.22 0.96
N LYS A 20 3.32 19.35 1.45
CA LYS A 20 2.69 20.18 2.47
C LYS A 20 1.29 20.64 2.03
N GLY A 21 0.32 20.51 2.92
CA GLY A 21 -1.09 20.85 2.72
C GLY A 21 -1.89 19.82 1.91
N ARG A 22 -1.21 18.86 1.25
CA ARG A 22 -1.83 17.93 0.31
C ARG A 22 -2.48 16.75 1.01
N ALA A 23 -3.64 16.35 0.49
CA ALA A 23 -4.25 15.08 0.82
C ALA A 23 -3.56 13.94 0.06
N ILE A 24 -3.25 12.84 0.74
CA ILE A 24 -2.59 11.67 0.15
C ILE A 24 -3.43 10.43 0.45
N SER A 25 -3.80 9.70 -0.60
CA SER A 25 -4.48 8.42 -0.48
C SER A 25 -3.44 7.34 -0.21
N ILE A 26 -3.58 6.60 0.89
CA ILE A 26 -2.65 5.58 1.34
C ILE A 26 -3.30 4.21 1.15
N ASP A 27 -2.65 3.33 0.41
CA ASP A 27 -3.03 1.91 0.38
C ASP A 27 -2.81 1.30 1.76
N ALA A 28 -3.90 0.96 2.44
CA ALA A 28 -3.87 0.43 3.79
C ALA A 28 -3.22 -0.95 3.84
N PHE A 29 -3.57 -1.87 2.94
CA PHE A 29 -3.09 -3.25 2.99
C PHE A 29 -1.59 -3.29 2.69
N ASN A 30 -1.15 -2.59 1.64
CA ASN A 30 0.28 -2.43 1.35
C ASN A 30 1.01 -1.85 2.57
N THR A 31 0.53 -0.73 3.12
CA THR A 31 1.16 -0.06 4.25
C THR A 31 1.23 -0.95 5.51
N LEU A 32 0.14 -1.66 5.84
CA LEU A 32 0.09 -2.55 6.99
C LEU A 32 1.06 -3.73 6.84
N TYR A 33 1.15 -4.33 5.65
CA TYR A 33 2.16 -5.37 5.37
C TYR A 33 3.58 -4.82 5.56
N GLN A 34 3.84 -3.58 5.15
CA GLN A 34 5.14 -2.94 5.32
C GLN A 34 5.45 -2.66 6.80
N PHE A 35 4.46 -2.29 7.61
CA PHE A 35 4.65 -2.16 9.06
C PHE A 35 4.97 -3.49 9.71
N LEU A 36 4.24 -4.56 9.36
CA LEU A 36 4.53 -5.89 9.87
C LEU A 36 5.92 -6.38 9.44
N SER A 37 6.38 -6.04 8.23
CA SER A 37 7.68 -6.50 7.72
C SER A 37 8.86 -5.70 8.30
N THR A 38 8.70 -4.39 8.50
CA THR A 38 9.79 -3.48 8.89
C THR A 38 9.86 -3.16 10.38
N ILE A 39 8.71 -3.07 11.07
CA ILE A 39 8.64 -2.68 12.48
C ILE A 39 8.68 -3.94 13.35
N ARG A 40 9.87 -4.31 13.79
CA ARG A 40 10.14 -5.58 14.48
C ARG A 40 11.00 -5.37 15.71
N GLN A 41 10.97 -6.35 16.60
CA GLN A 41 11.93 -6.49 17.69
C GLN A 41 13.34 -6.79 17.12
N ARG A 42 14.37 -6.64 17.95
CA ARG A 42 15.78 -6.86 17.54
C ARG A 42 16.05 -8.26 17.02
N ASP A 43 15.31 -9.24 17.55
CA ASP A 43 15.38 -10.65 17.15
C ASP A 43 14.60 -10.95 15.84
N GLY A 44 13.97 -9.94 15.23
CA GLY A 44 13.20 -10.07 13.99
C GLY A 44 11.75 -10.53 14.18
N ARG A 45 11.28 -10.74 15.40
CA ARG A 45 9.85 -10.98 15.65
C ARG A 45 9.04 -9.70 15.46
N PRO A 46 7.78 -9.77 15.03
CA PRO A 46 6.88 -8.62 15.07
C PRO A 46 6.82 -8.03 16.49
N LEU A 47 6.64 -6.72 16.61
CA LEU A 47 6.23 -6.14 17.89
C LEU A 47 4.91 -6.78 18.33
N SER A 48 4.82 -7.10 19.62
CA SER A 48 3.63 -7.65 20.26
C SER A 48 3.41 -7.06 21.65
N ASP A 49 2.18 -7.12 22.13
CA ASP A 49 1.82 -6.81 23.52
C ASP A 49 2.09 -8.01 24.48
N SER A 50 1.77 -7.85 25.76
CA SER A 50 1.91 -8.87 26.79
C SER A 50 1.03 -10.10 26.58
N ASN A 51 -0.06 -9.96 25.82
CA ASN A 51 -0.98 -11.04 25.47
C ASN A 51 -0.55 -11.78 24.20
N GLY A 52 0.55 -11.36 23.57
CA GLY A 52 1.07 -11.93 22.33
C GLY A 52 0.37 -11.41 21.07
N ASN A 53 -0.50 -10.40 21.16
CA ASN A 53 -1.11 -9.79 19.98
C ASN A 53 -0.04 -8.98 19.25
N ILE A 54 0.02 -9.08 17.92
CA ILE A 54 0.93 -8.29 17.11
C ILE A 54 0.50 -6.81 17.17
N THR A 55 1.43 -5.90 17.41
CA THR A 55 1.18 -4.44 17.53
C THR A 55 2.04 -3.60 16.58
N SER A 56 2.75 -4.25 15.66
CA SER A 56 3.65 -3.58 14.70
C SER A 56 2.90 -2.59 13.81
N HIS A 57 1.68 -2.93 13.40
CA HIS A 57 0.81 -2.05 12.63
C HIS A 57 0.34 -0.83 13.43
N LEU A 58 -0.02 -1.00 14.71
CA LEU A 58 -0.43 0.11 15.58
C LEU A 58 0.70 1.12 15.76
N SER A 59 1.91 0.62 15.98
CA SER A 59 3.13 1.45 16.03
C SER A 59 3.35 2.21 14.72
N GLY A 60 3.28 1.52 13.58
CA GLY A 60 3.40 2.15 12.27
C GLY A 60 2.36 3.24 12.04
N ILE A 61 1.08 2.93 12.25
CA ILE A 61 -0.03 3.88 12.10
C ILE A 61 0.20 5.11 12.97
N LEU A 62 0.47 4.95 14.26
CA LEU A 62 0.66 6.08 15.16
C LEU A 62 1.82 6.96 14.70
N TYR A 63 3.02 6.40 14.60
CA TYR A 63 4.22 7.21 14.44
C TYR A 63 4.41 7.74 13.02
N ARG A 64 4.00 7.00 11.99
CA ARG A 64 4.11 7.45 10.59
C ARG A 64 3.11 8.55 10.29
N ASN A 65 1.86 8.38 10.70
CA ASN A 65 0.86 9.44 10.52
C ASN A 65 1.16 10.66 11.37
N SER A 66 1.65 10.51 12.62
CA SER A 66 2.09 11.65 13.42
C SER A 66 3.19 12.47 12.73
N SER A 67 4.14 11.82 12.03
CA SER A 67 5.20 12.50 11.28
C SER A 67 4.68 13.19 10.00
N MET A 68 3.75 12.56 9.29
CA MET A 68 3.10 13.16 8.10
C MET A 68 2.28 14.38 8.48
N ILE A 69 1.45 14.25 9.51
CA ILE A 69 0.55 15.32 9.98
C ILE A 69 1.33 16.49 10.58
N GLU A 70 2.45 16.23 11.28
CA GLU A 70 3.36 17.28 11.74
C GLU A 70 3.88 18.16 10.59
N LYS A 71 4.05 17.56 9.40
CA LYS A 71 4.48 18.22 8.16
C LYS A 71 3.31 18.69 7.29
N ASP A 72 2.10 18.74 7.84
CA ASP A 72 0.88 19.19 7.18
C ASP A 72 0.50 18.33 5.96
N ILE A 73 0.87 17.05 5.96
CA ILE A 73 0.42 16.06 4.97
C ILE A 73 -0.84 15.39 5.54
N LYS A 74 -1.91 15.32 4.73
CA LYS A 74 -3.24 14.86 5.17
C LYS A 74 -3.52 13.44 4.67
N PRO A 75 -3.31 12.39 5.49
CA PRO A 75 -3.50 11.01 5.05
C PRO A 75 -4.99 10.65 4.92
N ILE A 76 -5.32 9.84 3.91
CA ILE A 76 -6.61 9.15 3.74
C ILE A 76 -6.27 7.68 3.54
N TYR A 77 -6.76 6.78 4.40
CA TYR A 77 -6.49 5.36 4.21
C TYR A 77 -7.54 4.71 3.31
N VAL A 78 -7.11 3.81 2.43
CA VAL A 78 -8.01 3.02 1.58
C VAL A 78 -7.79 1.55 1.87
N PHE A 79 -8.81 0.89 2.40
CA PHE A 79 -8.80 -0.54 2.68
C PHE A 79 -9.42 -1.32 1.51
N ASP A 80 -8.84 -2.49 1.23
CA ASP A 80 -9.41 -3.44 0.28
C ASP A 80 -10.82 -3.86 0.71
N GLY A 81 -11.67 -4.07 -0.29
CA GLY A 81 -12.99 -4.66 -0.16
C GLY A 81 -12.96 -6.17 -0.35
N THR A 82 -13.95 -6.70 -1.05
CA THR A 82 -14.00 -8.13 -1.36
C THR A 82 -13.04 -8.41 -2.53
N PRO A 83 -12.04 -9.29 -2.35
CA PRO A 83 -11.13 -9.64 -3.45
C PRO A 83 -11.87 -10.26 -4.64
N SER A 84 -11.44 -9.94 -5.86
CA SER A 84 -11.92 -10.62 -7.07
C SER A 84 -11.63 -12.13 -7.02
N TYR A 85 -12.45 -12.95 -7.68
CA TYR A 85 -12.22 -14.39 -7.82
C TYR A 85 -10.86 -14.69 -8.48
N LEU A 86 -10.41 -13.85 -9.42
CA LEU A 86 -9.10 -13.94 -10.07
C LEU A 86 -7.93 -13.81 -9.08
N LYS A 87 -8.13 -13.11 -7.97
CA LYS A 87 -7.13 -12.95 -6.91
C LYS A 87 -7.20 -14.09 -5.89
N GLN A 88 -8.26 -14.90 -5.87
CA GLN A 88 -8.43 -15.97 -4.88
C GLN A 88 -7.36 -17.04 -5.01
N GLU A 89 -6.99 -17.44 -6.23
CA GLU A 89 -5.90 -18.40 -6.45
C GLU A 89 -4.57 -17.85 -5.93
N THR A 90 -4.25 -16.59 -6.25
CA THR A 90 -3.07 -15.88 -5.73
C THR A 90 -3.10 -15.78 -4.18
N ILE A 91 -4.27 -15.54 -3.59
CA ILE A 91 -4.47 -15.50 -2.14
C ILE A 91 -4.22 -16.88 -1.52
N ASP A 92 -4.70 -17.95 -2.14
CA ASP A 92 -4.52 -19.33 -1.69
C ASP A 92 -3.07 -19.79 -1.80
N GLN A 93 -2.39 -19.50 -2.91
CA GLN A 93 -0.94 -19.75 -3.05
C GLN A 93 -0.14 -18.98 -1.99
N ARG A 94 -0.51 -17.71 -1.72
CA ARG A 94 0.11 -16.93 -0.63
C ARG A 94 -0.18 -17.54 0.73
N ARG A 95 -1.39 -18.07 0.95
CA ARG A 95 -1.75 -18.77 2.19
C ARG A 95 -0.85 -19.99 2.40
N GLN A 96 -0.71 -20.84 1.39
CA GLN A 96 0.17 -22.02 1.45
C GLN A 96 1.63 -21.61 1.73
N THR A 97 2.15 -20.64 0.98
CA THR A 97 3.52 -20.14 1.16
C THR A 97 3.75 -19.59 2.57
N ARG A 98 2.74 -18.92 3.15
CA ARG A 98 2.79 -18.38 4.52
C ARG A 98 2.76 -19.50 5.56
N GLU A 99 1.89 -20.50 5.41
CA GLU A 99 1.80 -21.66 6.30
C GLU A 99 3.12 -22.45 6.30
N GLU A 100 3.72 -22.66 5.13
CA GLU A 100 5.04 -23.28 5.01
C GLU A 100 6.13 -22.42 5.66
N SER A 101 6.10 -21.10 5.45
CA SER A 101 7.03 -20.19 6.11
C SER A 101 6.84 -20.20 7.63
N GLU A 102 5.62 -20.32 8.14
CA GLU A 102 5.36 -20.40 9.57
C GLU A 102 5.92 -21.70 10.17
N LYS A 103 5.78 -22.84 9.48
CA LYS A 103 6.41 -24.11 9.87
C LYS A 103 7.93 -23.98 9.93
N LYS A 104 8.55 -23.50 8.85
CA LYS A 104 10.00 -23.27 8.76
C LYS A 104 10.50 -22.28 9.80
N TRP A 105 9.70 -21.27 10.15
CA TRP A 105 9.99 -20.34 11.22
C TRP A 105 10.05 -21.04 12.58
N LYS A 106 9.01 -21.82 12.94
CA LYS A 106 8.97 -22.58 14.20
C LYS A 106 10.14 -23.57 14.30
N GLU A 107 10.47 -24.24 13.21
CA GLU A 107 11.63 -25.15 13.14
C GLU A 107 12.96 -24.43 13.33
N ALA A 108 13.17 -23.29 12.66
CA ALA A 108 14.39 -22.49 12.81
C ALA A 108 14.52 -21.93 14.24
N LEU A 109 13.40 -21.57 14.87
CA LEU A 109 13.35 -21.11 16.25
C LEU A 109 13.72 -22.23 17.24
N ALA A 110 13.24 -23.45 17.00
CA ALA A 110 13.62 -24.63 17.78
C ALA A 110 15.11 -24.99 17.62
N LYS A 111 15.71 -24.70 16.45
CA LYS A 111 17.14 -24.88 16.16
C LYS A 111 18.02 -23.72 16.60
N GLN A 112 17.45 -22.67 17.20
CA GLN A 112 18.14 -21.42 17.57
C GLN A 112 18.87 -20.73 16.39
N ASP A 113 18.45 -21.01 15.14
CA ASP A 113 18.97 -20.32 13.96
C ASP A 113 18.23 -18.99 13.77
N THR A 114 18.83 -17.94 14.33
CA THR A 114 18.25 -16.60 14.35
C THR A 114 18.14 -15.96 12.96
N GLN A 115 18.99 -16.32 12.00
CA GLN A 115 18.93 -15.74 10.64
C GLN A 115 17.80 -16.37 9.81
N GLU A 116 17.72 -17.70 9.75
CA GLU A 116 16.64 -18.37 9.02
C GLU A 116 15.28 -18.13 9.71
N ALA A 117 15.23 -18.14 11.05
CA ALA A 117 14.00 -17.80 11.77
C ALA A 117 13.51 -16.39 11.40
N ARG A 118 14.40 -15.40 11.34
CA ARG A 118 14.05 -14.03 10.95
C ARG A 118 13.49 -13.97 9.52
N LYS A 119 14.11 -14.65 8.58
CA LYS A 119 13.67 -14.69 7.17
C LYS A 119 12.26 -15.29 7.03
N TYR A 120 11.97 -16.40 7.70
CA TYR A 120 10.65 -17.02 7.62
C TYR A 120 9.58 -16.26 8.43
N ALA A 121 9.94 -15.65 9.56
CA ALA A 121 9.05 -14.76 10.33
C ALA A 121 8.59 -13.54 9.53
N MET A 122 9.43 -13.04 8.61
CA MET A 122 9.04 -11.97 7.69
C MET A 122 8.03 -12.45 6.66
N ARG A 123 8.17 -13.68 6.17
CA ARG A 123 7.31 -14.26 5.13
C ARG A 123 5.96 -14.78 5.64
N SER A 124 5.87 -15.15 6.92
CA SER A 124 4.65 -15.69 7.53
C SER A 124 3.62 -14.63 7.96
N SER A 125 3.97 -13.33 7.91
CA SER A 125 3.12 -12.27 8.45
C SER A 125 1.78 -12.17 7.70
N LYS A 126 0.66 -12.35 8.42
CA LYS A 126 -0.71 -12.33 7.91
C LYS A 126 -1.44 -11.08 8.41
N LEU A 127 -2.22 -10.43 7.53
CA LEU A 127 -3.24 -9.48 7.96
C LEU A 127 -4.42 -10.29 8.50
N SER A 128 -4.54 -10.33 9.82
CA SER A 128 -5.71 -10.91 10.48
C SER A 128 -6.84 -9.89 10.55
N PRO A 129 -8.10 -10.32 10.71
CA PRO A 129 -9.21 -9.41 11.02
C PRO A 129 -8.89 -8.50 12.20
N TYR A 130 -8.23 -9.03 13.24
CA TYR A 130 -7.75 -8.23 14.37
C TYR A 130 -6.83 -7.08 13.93
N ILE A 131 -5.86 -7.31 13.06
CA ILE A 131 -4.95 -6.25 12.57
C ILE A 131 -5.74 -5.19 11.82
N ILE A 132 -6.65 -5.58 10.93
CA ILE A 132 -7.44 -4.63 10.14
C ILE A 132 -8.34 -3.78 11.04
N GLU A 133 -9.10 -4.41 11.93
CA GLU A 133 -10.07 -3.70 12.79
C GLU A 133 -9.38 -2.84 13.85
N SER A 134 -8.30 -3.31 14.47
CA SER A 134 -7.51 -2.48 15.39
C SER A 134 -6.80 -1.32 14.66
N SER A 135 -6.43 -1.49 13.39
CA SER A 135 -5.93 -0.38 12.55
C SER A 135 -7.01 0.68 12.32
N LYS A 136 -8.21 0.28 11.90
CA LYS A 136 -9.35 1.19 11.69
C LYS A 136 -9.76 1.90 12.98
N LYS A 137 -9.77 1.18 14.11
CA LYS A 137 -10.02 1.74 15.45
C LYS A 137 -9.02 2.85 15.77
N LEU A 138 -7.73 2.60 15.58
CA LEU A 138 -6.68 3.60 15.82
C LEU A 138 -6.79 4.80 14.86
N LEU A 139 -6.99 4.58 13.56
CA LEU A 139 -7.19 5.67 12.58
C LEU A 139 -8.37 6.57 12.97
N THR A 140 -9.48 5.96 13.41
CA THR A 140 -10.67 6.68 13.90
C THR A 140 -10.33 7.56 15.10
N MET A 141 -9.63 7.01 16.10
CA MET A 141 -9.19 7.74 17.29
C MET A 141 -8.21 8.88 16.93
N MET A 142 -7.36 8.67 15.94
CA MET A 142 -6.46 9.69 15.40
C MET A 142 -7.18 10.77 14.58
N GLY A 143 -8.46 10.58 14.25
CA GLY A 143 -9.23 11.49 13.40
C GLY A 143 -8.88 11.42 11.92
N ILE A 144 -8.25 10.34 11.47
CA ILE A 144 -7.85 10.12 10.08
C ILE A 144 -8.97 9.36 9.35
N PRO A 145 -9.48 9.88 8.22
CA PRO A 145 -10.52 9.20 7.46
C PRO A 145 -9.95 7.95 6.78
N TYR A 146 -10.79 6.93 6.68
CA TYR A 146 -10.53 5.79 5.81
C TYR A 146 -11.76 5.45 4.97
N ILE A 147 -11.51 4.81 3.83
CA ILE A 147 -12.52 4.38 2.87
C ILE A 147 -12.35 2.88 2.65
N GLU A 148 -13.46 2.17 2.53
CA GLU A 148 -13.49 0.77 2.11
C GLU A 148 -13.82 0.72 0.62
N ALA A 149 -12.91 0.13 -0.16
CA ALA A 149 -13.12 -0.14 -1.56
C ALA A 149 -14.17 -1.25 -1.74
N TYR A 150 -14.77 -1.35 -2.93
CA TYR A 150 -15.58 -2.53 -3.26
C TYR A 150 -14.72 -3.73 -3.64
N GLY A 151 -13.62 -3.49 -4.37
CA GLY A 151 -12.60 -4.48 -4.70
C GLY A 151 -11.24 -4.05 -4.18
N GLU A 152 -10.40 -3.54 -5.07
CA GLU A 152 -8.99 -3.27 -4.80
C GLU A 152 -8.77 -1.88 -4.20
N GLY A 153 -8.02 -1.82 -3.10
CA GLY A 153 -7.70 -0.56 -2.42
C GLY A 153 -6.85 0.38 -3.29
N GLU A 154 -5.92 -0.15 -4.08
CA GLU A 154 -5.12 0.65 -5.02
C GLU A 154 -5.95 1.28 -6.12
N ALA A 155 -6.96 0.55 -6.60
CA ALA A 155 -7.88 1.03 -7.62
C ALA A 155 -8.75 2.16 -7.06
N GLN A 156 -9.29 1.98 -5.85
CA GLN A 156 -10.01 3.05 -5.14
C GLN A 156 -9.10 4.25 -4.82
N ALA A 157 -7.84 4.01 -4.44
CA ALA A 157 -6.87 5.07 -4.17
C ALA A 157 -6.54 5.88 -5.44
N ALA A 158 -6.36 5.21 -6.58
CA ALA A 158 -6.17 5.85 -7.88
C ALA A 158 -7.39 6.72 -8.24
N TYR A 159 -8.60 6.22 -7.99
CA TYR A 159 -9.84 6.96 -8.21
C TYR A 159 -9.94 8.25 -7.38
N LEU A 160 -9.54 8.22 -6.09
CA LEU A 160 -9.49 9.45 -5.28
C LEU A 160 -8.55 10.51 -5.87
N VAL A 161 -7.43 10.08 -6.46
CA VAL A 161 -6.48 10.99 -7.13
C VAL A 161 -7.03 11.49 -8.46
N GLU A 162 -7.78 10.65 -9.17
CA GLU A 162 -8.43 11.04 -10.41
C GLU A 162 -9.49 12.12 -10.21
N ASN A 163 -10.34 11.95 -9.19
CA ASN A 163 -11.39 12.89 -8.80
C ASN A 163 -10.89 14.19 -8.15
N GLY A 164 -9.62 14.25 -7.74
CA GLY A 164 -9.03 15.40 -7.06
C GLY A 164 -9.22 15.43 -5.54
N ASP A 165 -9.82 14.39 -4.95
CA ASP A 165 -9.98 14.25 -3.50
C ASP A 165 -8.65 13.93 -2.78
N ALA A 166 -7.68 13.38 -3.52
CA ALA A 166 -6.30 13.22 -3.09
C ALA A 166 -5.35 13.73 -4.17
N TRP A 167 -4.15 14.15 -3.78
CA TRP A 167 -3.16 14.62 -4.73
C TRP A 167 -2.37 13.47 -5.37
N ALA A 168 -2.03 12.44 -4.59
CA ALA A 168 -1.28 11.26 -5.00
C ALA A 168 -1.67 10.01 -4.20
N VAL A 169 -1.34 8.84 -4.75
CA VAL A 169 -1.40 7.56 -4.06
C VAL A 169 -0.05 7.29 -3.39
N ALA A 170 -0.05 6.87 -2.13
CA ALA A 170 1.10 6.33 -1.44
C ALA A 170 0.98 4.81 -1.35
N SER A 171 1.76 4.11 -2.18
CA SER A 171 1.87 2.65 -2.22
C SER A 171 3.31 2.25 -2.55
N GLN A 172 3.69 1.02 -2.19
CA GLN A 172 4.91 0.36 -2.67
C GLN A 172 4.68 -0.54 -3.88
N ASP A 173 3.47 -0.66 -4.37
CA ASP A 173 3.20 -1.44 -5.58
C ASP A 173 3.05 -0.48 -6.77
N TYR A 174 3.51 -0.94 -7.93
CA TYR A 174 3.38 -0.16 -9.17
C TYR A 174 2.02 -0.39 -9.86
N ASP A 175 1.21 -1.30 -9.32
CA ASP A 175 -0.14 -1.62 -9.80
C ASP A 175 -1.05 -0.37 -9.76
N CYS A 176 -0.81 0.56 -8.84
CA CYS A 176 -1.42 1.90 -8.84
C CYS A 176 -1.30 2.64 -10.19
N LEU A 177 -0.17 2.51 -10.90
CA LEU A 177 0.01 3.11 -12.22
C LEU A 177 -0.87 2.43 -13.28
N LEU A 178 -1.06 1.11 -13.17
CA LEU A 178 -1.96 0.34 -14.05
C LEU A 178 -3.42 0.77 -13.83
N PHE A 179 -3.82 0.97 -12.57
CA PHE A 179 -5.11 1.55 -12.19
C PHE A 179 -5.26 3.04 -12.51
N GLY A 180 -4.26 3.68 -13.13
CA GLY A 180 -4.41 5.04 -13.64
C GLY A 180 -4.10 6.14 -12.63
N ALA A 181 -3.46 5.82 -11.50
CA ALA A 181 -3.04 6.82 -10.53
C ALA A 181 -2.12 7.85 -11.19
N LYS A 182 -2.62 9.08 -11.37
CA LYS A 182 -1.89 10.18 -12.03
C LYS A 182 -0.55 10.47 -11.35
N ARG A 183 -0.48 10.25 -10.02
CA ARG A 183 0.65 10.55 -9.14
C ARG A 183 0.79 9.44 -8.10
N VAL A 184 1.97 8.85 -8.01
CA VAL A 184 2.32 7.84 -7.00
C VAL A 184 3.56 8.29 -6.24
N VAL A 185 3.50 8.26 -4.90
CA VAL A 185 4.63 8.55 -4.00
C VAL A 185 4.96 7.30 -3.20
N ARG A 186 6.06 6.65 -3.53
CA ARG A 186 6.56 5.52 -2.74
C ARG A 186 7.37 6.04 -1.55
N ASN A 187 7.57 5.18 -0.57
CA ASN A 187 8.33 5.37 0.67
C ASN A 187 7.71 6.34 1.69
N LEU A 188 6.62 7.04 1.34
CA LEU A 188 5.97 8.02 2.20
C LEU A 188 5.47 7.41 3.53
N ALA A 189 4.63 6.37 3.46
CA ALA A 189 4.02 5.78 4.65
C ALA A 189 5.02 4.97 5.50
N ILE A 190 6.20 4.63 4.96
CA ILE A 190 7.13 3.65 5.56
C ILE A 190 8.31 4.33 6.25
N ASN A 191 8.69 5.53 5.85
CA ASN A 191 9.84 6.23 6.42
C ASN A 191 9.42 7.26 7.48
N SER A 192 9.87 7.12 8.72
CA SER A 192 9.53 8.08 9.81
C SER A 192 9.98 9.50 9.51
N ASN A 193 11.12 9.64 8.82
CA ASN A 193 11.72 10.93 8.47
C ASN A 193 11.18 11.48 7.14
N LEU A 194 10.34 10.72 6.41
CA LEU A 194 9.93 11.02 5.04
C LEU A 194 11.12 11.29 4.10
N GLY A 195 12.24 10.60 4.31
CA GLY A 195 13.38 10.61 3.39
C GLY A 195 13.20 9.62 2.24
N ASP A 196 14.01 9.78 1.19
CA ASP A 196 14.11 8.88 0.03
C ASP A 196 12.75 8.60 -0.64
N LEU A 197 11.94 9.65 -0.80
CA LEU A 197 10.66 9.57 -1.51
C LEU A 197 10.93 9.30 -3.00
N GLU A 198 10.14 8.38 -3.58
CA GLU A 198 10.16 8.15 -5.02
C GLU A 198 8.83 8.61 -5.60
N TYR A 199 8.85 9.63 -6.46
CA TYR A 199 7.67 10.18 -7.11
C TYR A 199 7.56 9.68 -8.55
N TYR A 200 6.38 9.23 -8.94
CA TYR A 200 6.07 8.84 -10.32
C TYR A 200 4.84 9.60 -10.79
N ASN A 201 4.98 10.27 -11.93
CA ASN A 201 3.87 10.85 -12.67
C ASN A 201 3.51 9.93 -13.83
N LEU A 202 2.26 9.43 -13.87
CA LEU A 202 1.84 8.46 -14.89
C LEU A 202 2.00 9.01 -16.31
N LYS A 203 1.64 10.28 -16.54
CA LYS A 203 1.78 10.91 -17.87
C LYS A 203 3.24 10.89 -18.31
N ARG A 204 4.15 11.30 -17.42
CA ARG A 204 5.59 11.31 -17.73
C ARG A 204 6.12 9.91 -17.99
N VAL A 205 5.71 8.92 -17.20
CA VAL A 205 6.07 7.51 -17.40
C VAL A 205 5.63 7.04 -18.79
N LEU A 206 4.38 7.32 -19.18
CA LEU A 206 3.85 6.97 -20.50
C LEU A 206 4.59 7.69 -21.64
N ASP A 207 4.89 8.98 -21.47
CA ASP A 207 5.62 9.79 -22.45
C ASP A 207 7.07 9.30 -22.63
N GLU A 208 7.80 9.02 -21.54
CA GLU A 208 9.18 8.53 -21.58
C GLU A 208 9.29 7.11 -22.17
N LEU A 209 8.29 6.28 -21.89
CA LEU A 209 8.18 4.95 -22.48
C LEU A 209 7.59 4.96 -23.89
N ASP A 210 6.98 6.08 -24.33
CA ASP A 210 6.23 6.25 -25.59
C ASP A 210 5.22 5.11 -25.81
N ILE A 211 4.35 4.92 -24.81
CA ILE A 211 3.24 3.96 -24.80
C ILE A 211 2.00 4.62 -24.21
N ASN A 212 0.82 4.05 -24.46
CA ASN A 212 -0.41 4.45 -23.77
C ASN A 212 -0.69 3.59 -22.52
N ARG A 213 -1.72 3.95 -21.75
CA ARG A 213 -2.07 3.23 -20.52
C ARG A 213 -2.52 1.78 -20.78
N GLU A 214 -3.26 1.52 -21.85
CA GLU A 214 -3.67 0.16 -22.22
C GLU A 214 -2.44 -0.74 -22.47
N GLN A 215 -1.45 -0.24 -23.21
CA GLN A 215 -0.18 -0.93 -23.43
C GLN A 215 0.59 -1.14 -22.12
N LEU A 216 0.55 -0.19 -21.18
CA LEU A 216 1.16 -0.35 -19.86
C LEU A 216 0.46 -1.47 -19.06
N ILE A 217 -0.87 -1.57 -19.13
CA ILE A 217 -1.66 -2.64 -18.50
C ILE A 217 -1.29 -3.99 -19.12
N ASP A 218 -1.26 -4.08 -20.44
CA ASP A 218 -0.87 -5.29 -21.18
C ASP A 218 0.54 -5.76 -20.83
N MET A 219 1.48 -4.81 -20.75
CA MET A 219 2.83 -5.08 -20.26
C MET A 219 2.78 -5.63 -18.84
N GLY A 220 1.98 -5.03 -17.95
CA GLY A 220 1.81 -5.49 -16.57
C GLY A 220 1.30 -6.93 -16.50
N ILE A 221 0.26 -7.26 -17.27
CA ILE A 221 -0.29 -8.61 -17.37
C ILE A 221 0.77 -9.60 -17.84
N LEU A 222 1.52 -9.29 -18.89
CA LEU A 222 2.59 -10.17 -19.39
C LEU A 222 3.76 -10.34 -18.41
N ILE A 223 4.10 -9.31 -17.63
CA ILE A 223 5.13 -9.37 -16.59
C ILE A 223 4.67 -10.21 -15.39
N GLY A 224 3.36 -10.15 -15.09
CA GLY A 224 2.72 -10.71 -13.92
C GLY A 224 2.22 -9.62 -12.98
N THR A 225 0.98 -9.80 -12.52
CA THR A 225 0.28 -8.93 -11.56
C THR A 225 -0.31 -9.78 -10.44
N ASP A 226 -1.05 -9.17 -9.51
CA ASP A 226 -1.80 -9.93 -8.52
C ASP A 226 -2.97 -10.76 -9.11
N PHE A 227 -3.37 -10.50 -10.37
CA PHE A 227 -4.48 -11.16 -11.08
C PHE A 227 -4.04 -12.09 -12.22
N SER A 228 -2.75 -12.12 -12.55
CA SER A 228 -2.20 -12.97 -13.61
C SER A 228 -0.75 -13.33 -13.29
N GLU A 229 -0.40 -14.61 -13.41
CA GLU A 229 0.97 -15.08 -13.17
C GLU A 229 1.98 -14.53 -14.19
N GLY A 230 1.49 -14.01 -15.32
CA GLY A 230 2.31 -13.49 -16.40
C GLY A 230 2.93 -14.57 -17.28
N LEU A 231 3.58 -14.14 -18.35
CA LEU A 231 4.17 -15.03 -19.34
C LEU A 231 5.65 -15.31 -19.02
N LYS A 232 6.00 -16.58 -18.86
CA LYS A 232 7.37 -16.99 -18.51
C LYS A 232 8.39 -16.42 -19.50
N GLY A 233 9.41 -15.75 -18.96
CA GLY A 233 10.49 -15.13 -19.74
C GLY A 233 10.19 -13.71 -20.22
N VAL A 234 9.04 -13.14 -19.88
CA VAL A 234 8.71 -11.74 -20.13
C VAL A 234 8.91 -10.92 -18.85
N GLY A 235 9.92 -10.05 -18.86
CA GLY A 235 10.11 -9.02 -17.83
C GLY A 235 9.91 -7.62 -18.42
N ALA A 236 10.03 -6.58 -17.59
CA ALA A 236 9.69 -5.20 -17.97
C ALA A 236 10.34 -4.72 -19.28
N LYS A 237 11.64 -4.97 -19.47
CA LYS A 237 12.36 -4.60 -20.70
C LYS A 237 11.85 -5.36 -21.93
N THR A 238 11.54 -6.65 -21.77
CA THR A 238 10.98 -7.48 -22.85
C THR A 238 9.57 -7.02 -23.20
N ALA A 239 8.73 -6.76 -22.19
CA ALA A 239 7.38 -6.26 -22.37
C ALA A 239 7.37 -4.91 -23.11
N LEU A 240 8.25 -3.97 -22.73
CA LEU A 240 8.40 -2.70 -23.43
C LEU A 240 8.82 -2.90 -24.90
N LYS A 241 9.78 -3.80 -25.17
CA LYS A 241 10.18 -4.13 -26.55
C LYS A 241 9.01 -4.69 -27.37
N LEU A 242 8.15 -5.51 -26.77
CA LEU A 242 6.94 -6.03 -27.42
C LEU A 242 5.94 -4.90 -27.71
N ALA A 243 5.74 -3.98 -26.76
CA ALA A 243 4.90 -2.80 -26.94
C ALA A 243 5.35 -1.96 -28.14
N LYS A 244 6.66 -1.67 -28.23
CA LYS A 244 7.26 -0.91 -29.34
C LYS A 244 7.12 -1.56 -30.71
N LYS A 245 6.94 -2.88 -30.75
CA LYS A 245 6.76 -3.65 -31.99
C LYS A 245 5.30 -3.91 -32.34
N GLY A 246 4.35 -3.51 -31.48
CA GLY A 246 2.94 -3.90 -31.63
C GLY A 246 2.71 -5.40 -31.45
N GLU A 247 3.56 -6.10 -30.69
CA GLU A 247 3.51 -7.56 -30.50
C GLU A 247 2.84 -7.99 -29.18
N LEU A 248 2.27 -7.05 -28.40
CA LEU A 248 1.64 -7.33 -27.10
C LEU A 248 0.46 -8.30 -27.23
N GLU A 249 -0.49 -8.01 -28.13
CA GLU A 249 -1.69 -8.83 -28.34
C GLU A 249 -1.35 -10.28 -28.69
N ASN A 250 -0.36 -10.50 -29.56
CA ASN A 250 0.10 -11.85 -29.91
C ASN A 250 0.65 -12.61 -28.70
N LYS A 251 1.31 -11.92 -27.76
CA LYS A 251 1.83 -12.53 -26.54
C LYS A 251 0.76 -12.73 -25.48
N LEU A 252 -0.24 -11.86 -25.42
CA LEU A 252 -1.40 -12.04 -24.55
C LEU A 252 -2.26 -13.22 -25.01
N ALA A 253 -2.46 -13.41 -26.31
CA ALA A 253 -3.11 -14.61 -26.85
C ALA A 253 -2.37 -15.89 -26.45
N LYS A 254 -1.03 -15.87 -26.51
CA LYS A 254 -0.24 -16.99 -26.01
C LYS A 254 -0.40 -17.19 -24.49
N LEU A 255 -0.40 -16.12 -23.70
CA LEU A 255 -0.63 -16.21 -22.27
C LEU A 255 -2.04 -16.77 -21.96
N GLN A 256 -3.04 -16.41 -22.76
CA GLN A 256 -4.41 -16.92 -22.64
C GLN A 256 -4.48 -18.44 -22.82
N GLU A 257 -3.68 -19.01 -23.74
CA GLU A 257 -3.58 -20.47 -23.93
C GLU A 257 -2.97 -21.19 -22.72
N GLU A 258 -2.08 -20.52 -21.99
CA GLU A 258 -1.39 -21.05 -20.80
C GLU A 258 -2.13 -20.74 -19.48
N SER A 259 -3.13 -19.85 -19.50
CA SER A 259 -3.83 -19.37 -18.31
C SER A 259 -5.16 -20.10 -18.06
N SER A 260 -5.48 -20.32 -16.80
CA SER A 260 -6.80 -20.79 -16.35
C SER A 260 -7.89 -19.71 -16.39
N HIS A 261 -7.51 -18.44 -16.57
CA HIS A 261 -8.40 -17.29 -16.49
C HIS A 261 -8.46 -16.51 -17.80
N ASP A 262 -9.56 -15.79 -18.03
CA ASP A 262 -9.68 -14.88 -19.17
C ASP A 262 -8.84 -13.62 -18.91
N ILE A 263 -7.82 -13.42 -19.74
CA ILE A 263 -6.91 -12.28 -19.70
C ILE A 263 -7.65 -10.97 -20.02
N SER A 264 -8.75 -11.04 -20.77
CA SER A 264 -9.62 -9.90 -21.04
C SER A 264 -10.30 -9.40 -19.76
N GLU A 265 -10.72 -10.31 -18.88
CA GLU A 265 -11.27 -9.96 -17.56
C GLU A 265 -10.21 -9.33 -16.66
N VAL A 266 -8.96 -9.81 -16.72
CA VAL A 266 -7.84 -9.20 -16.00
C VAL A 266 -7.59 -7.76 -16.50
N ARG A 267 -7.62 -7.54 -17.81
CA ARG A 267 -7.47 -6.20 -18.40
C ARG A 267 -8.60 -5.27 -17.95
N GLU A 268 -9.84 -5.79 -17.92
CA GLU A 268 -11.02 -5.05 -17.49
C GLU A 268 -10.94 -4.60 -16.03
N ILE A 269 -10.35 -5.40 -15.14
CA ILE A 269 -10.08 -5.00 -13.75
C ILE A 269 -9.29 -3.69 -13.68
N PHE A 270 -8.29 -3.49 -14.54
CA PHE A 270 -7.49 -2.27 -14.53
C PHE A 270 -8.16 -1.11 -15.25
N LEU A 271 -8.89 -1.37 -16.35
CA LEU A 271 -9.53 -0.33 -17.15
C LEU A 271 -10.79 0.25 -16.49
N ASN A 272 -11.68 -0.63 -16.03
CA ASN A 272 -13.02 -0.30 -15.54
C ASN A 272 -13.25 -0.89 -14.13
N HIS A 273 -12.31 -0.61 -13.23
CA HIS A 273 -12.37 -1.03 -11.83
C HIS A 273 -13.65 -0.54 -11.13
N ASN A 274 -14.30 -1.45 -10.40
CA ASN A 274 -15.43 -1.11 -9.55
C ASN A 274 -14.96 -0.36 -8.29
N VAL A 275 -15.38 0.89 -8.16
CA VAL A 275 -15.01 1.78 -7.06
C VAL A 275 -16.24 2.22 -6.27
N ASN A 276 -16.03 2.42 -4.98
CA ASN A 276 -16.99 3.07 -4.12
C ASN A 276 -17.00 4.57 -4.45
N THR A 277 -18.15 5.08 -4.87
CA THR A 277 -18.38 6.50 -5.16
C THR A 277 -19.12 7.22 -4.02
N ASP A 278 -19.70 6.48 -3.07
CA ASP A 278 -20.35 7.02 -1.88
C ASP A 278 -19.41 6.95 -0.67
N TYR A 279 -18.48 7.90 -0.61
CA TYR A 279 -17.57 8.08 0.52
C TYR A 279 -17.53 9.53 1.01
N LYS A 280 -17.02 9.71 2.23
CA LYS A 280 -16.84 11.03 2.85
C LYS A 280 -15.46 11.14 3.46
N ILE A 281 -14.68 12.11 2.98
CA ILE A 281 -13.36 12.41 3.52
C ILE A 281 -13.51 13.56 4.51
N ARG A 282 -13.37 13.25 5.80
CA ARG A 282 -13.39 14.25 6.87
C ARG A 282 -12.37 13.90 7.94
N TRP A 283 -11.33 14.71 8.04
CA TRP A 283 -10.44 14.68 9.20
C TRP A 283 -11.16 15.24 10.43
N LYS A 284 -10.98 14.57 11.57
CA LYS A 284 -11.61 14.91 12.84
C LYS A 284 -10.55 15.30 13.87
N LYS A 285 -10.99 15.82 15.01
CA LYS A 285 -10.10 16.06 16.16
C LYS A 285 -9.61 14.72 16.73
N PRO A 286 -8.28 14.53 16.89
CA PRO A 286 -7.75 13.34 17.53
C PRO A 286 -8.25 13.22 18.98
N ALA A 287 -8.72 12.03 19.35
CA ALA A 287 -9.14 11.67 20.70
C ALA A 287 -7.91 11.21 21.52
N LYS A 288 -7.09 12.18 21.97
CA LYS A 288 -5.79 11.90 22.62
C LYS A 288 -5.89 10.90 23.78
N ASN A 289 -6.91 11.01 24.63
CA ASN A 289 -7.08 10.13 25.78
C ASN A 289 -7.38 8.69 25.31
N ASP A 290 -8.34 8.52 24.40
CA ASP A 290 -8.69 7.21 23.84
C ASP A 290 -7.48 6.54 23.15
N ILE A 291 -6.61 7.30 22.48
CA ILE A 291 -5.36 6.78 21.89
C ILE A 291 -4.41 6.29 22.99
N ILE A 292 -4.25 7.05 24.07
CA ILE A 292 -3.38 6.69 25.19
C ILE A 292 -3.90 5.43 25.86
N ASP A 293 -5.19 5.36 26.17
CA ASP A 293 -5.82 4.20 26.80
C ASP A 293 -5.65 2.96 25.91
N PHE A 294 -6.01 3.08 24.62
CA PHE A 294 -5.92 1.97 23.68
C PHE A 294 -4.48 1.46 23.48
N LEU A 295 -3.50 2.35 23.37
CA LEU A 295 -2.13 1.92 23.09
C LEU A 295 -1.34 1.56 24.35
N CYS A 296 -1.51 2.32 25.43
CA CYS A 296 -0.70 2.16 26.64
C CYS A 296 -1.31 1.11 27.57
N GLU A 297 -2.60 1.22 27.87
CA GLU A 297 -3.27 0.32 28.82
C GLU A 297 -3.58 -1.04 28.16
N GLU A 298 -4.15 -1.06 26.96
CA GLU A 298 -4.51 -2.34 26.31
C GLU A 298 -3.31 -3.04 25.64
N HIS A 299 -2.34 -2.28 25.12
CA HIS A 299 -1.26 -2.82 24.27
C HIS A 299 0.17 -2.57 24.78
N GLY A 300 0.33 -1.98 25.98
CA GLY A 300 1.63 -1.86 26.64
C GLY A 300 2.61 -0.89 26.00
N PHE A 301 2.13 0.09 25.23
CA PHE A 301 2.99 1.14 24.67
C PHE A 301 3.46 2.10 25.76
N SER A 302 4.60 2.75 25.51
CA SER A 302 5.12 3.77 26.42
C SER A 302 4.28 5.05 26.34
N GLN A 303 3.65 5.41 27.45
CA GLN A 303 2.81 6.60 27.57
C GLN A 303 3.52 7.90 27.15
N ASP A 304 4.77 8.09 27.56
CA ASP A 304 5.58 9.25 27.15
C ASP A 304 5.73 9.34 25.62
N ARG A 305 6.07 8.21 24.97
CA ARG A 305 6.23 8.15 23.50
C ARG A 305 4.91 8.36 22.77
N VAL A 306 3.82 7.76 23.25
CA VAL A 306 2.49 7.90 22.66
C VAL A 306 1.97 9.34 22.81
N SER A 307 2.14 9.95 23.99
CA SER A 307 1.72 11.34 24.23
C SER A 307 2.44 12.32 23.31
N LYS A 308 3.77 12.16 23.14
CA LYS A 308 4.58 12.96 22.18
C LYS A 308 4.12 12.80 20.75
N ALA A 309 3.75 11.59 20.33
CA ALA A 309 3.20 11.36 19.00
C ALA A 309 1.83 12.04 18.83
N CYS A 310 0.95 11.93 19.83
CA CYS A 310 -0.37 12.59 19.82
C CYS A 310 -0.27 14.11 19.75
N ASP A 311 0.75 14.72 20.36
CA ASP A 311 0.96 16.17 20.30
C ASP A 311 1.21 16.67 18.87
N LYS A 312 1.78 15.83 18.00
CA LYS A 312 1.98 16.13 16.57
C LYS A 312 0.68 16.11 15.76
N LEU A 313 -0.33 15.36 16.23
CA LEU A 313 -1.63 15.25 15.55
C LEU A 313 -2.48 16.53 15.65
N LYS A 314 -2.08 17.50 16.49
CA LYS A 314 -2.81 18.78 16.66
C LYS A 314 -2.97 19.54 15.33
N ASN A 315 -2.03 19.37 14.40
CA ASN A 315 -2.05 20.03 13.09
C ASN A 315 -3.10 19.45 12.13
N LEU A 316 -3.74 18.32 12.46
CA LEU A 316 -4.71 17.67 11.57
C LEU A 316 -5.92 18.57 11.22
N ASN A 317 -6.30 19.47 12.13
CA ASN A 317 -7.39 20.42 11.93
C ASN A 317 -6.92 21.88 11.83
N SER A 318 -5.60 22.14 11.82
CA SER A 318 -5.08 23.49 11.61
C SER A 318 -5.15 23.85 10.12
N SER A 319 -6.36 23.89 9.57
CA SER A 319 -6.58 24.47 8.26
C SER A 319 -6.50 25.99 8.40
N GLN A 320 -5.30 26.52 8.24
CA GLN A 320 -5.16 27.82 7.59
C GLN A 320 -5.68 27.59 6.17
N LYS A 321 -6.94 27.98 5.91
CA LYS A 321 -7.54 27.89 4.57
C LYS A 321 -6.58 28.53 3.57
N SER A 322 -6.14 27.78 2.56
CA SER A 322 -5.42 28.36 1.44
C SER A 322 -6.33 29.34 0.73
N LEU A 323 -5.82 30.51 0.38
CA LEU A 323 -6.54 31.53 -0.40
C LEU A 323 -7.05 30.99 -1.76
N GLU A 324 -6.49 29.89 -2.24
CA GLU A 324 -6.93 29.19 -3.45
C GLU A 324 -8.30 28.50 -3.30
N ASP A 325 -8.79 28.24 -2.08
CA ASP A 325 -10.13 27.67 -1.85
C ASP A 325 -11.27 28.73 -1.96
N TRP A 326 -10.92 29.98 -2.28
CA TRP A 326 -11.86 31.11 -2.36
C TRP A 326 -12.03 31.71 -3.76
N PHE A 327 -11.24 31.29 -4.75
CA PHE A 327 -11.23 31.89 -6.09
C PHE A 327 -11.49 30.88 -7.21
#